data_AF-A0A9E2Z8P0-F1
#
_entry.id   AF-A0A9E2Z8P0-F1
#
_cell.length_a   1.000
_cell.length_b   1.000
_cell.length_c   1.000
_cell.angle_alpha   90.00
_cell.angle_beta   90.00
_cell.angle_gamma   90.00
#
_symmetry.space_group_name_H-M   'P 1'
#
loop_
_entity.id
_entity.type
_entity.pdbx_description
1 polymer ?
#
loop_
_entity_poly.entity_id
_entity_poly.type
_entity_poly.pdbx_seq_one_letter_code
_entity_poly.pdbx_strand_id
1 'polypeptide(L)'
;MTSDGNPFSRFRRALETGNPALVTAAALELPRIALDDALRICLVLRGEDAARYERAAVGWLGRFALEARGVTIDDLRRAADALDSLPGQPVEAMERLQRLCLAHGVG
;
A
#
# COMPACT_ATOMS: atom_id res chain seq x y z
N MET A 1 3.21 26.47 18.91
CA MET A 1 2.81 26.11 17.54
C MET A 1 3.94 25.28 16.97
N THR A 2 3.95 23.97 17.24
CA THR A 2 4.94 23.10 16.63
C THR A 2 4.63 23.02 15.14
N SER A 3 5.69 23.06 14.35
CA SER A 3 5.74 23.03 12.89
C SER A 3 5.24 21.69 12.37
N ASP A 4 3.98 21.40 12.63
CA ASP A 4 3.28 20.22 12.15
C ASP A 4 3.15 20.38 10.64
N GLY A 5 4.18 19.90 9.93
CA GLY A 5 4.29 19.99 8.49
C GLY A 5 3.07 19.37 7.82
N ASN A 6 2.89 19.72 6.54
CA ASN A 6 1.85 19.18 5.64
C ASN A 6 1.48 17.73 6.02
N PRO A 7 0.18 17.38 6.21
CA PRO A 7 -0.27 16.03 6.54
C PRO A 7 0.42 14.91 5.76
N PHE A 8 0.72 15.14 4.47
CA PHE A 8 1.48 14.20 3.66
C PHE A 8 2.91 13.97 4.18
N SER A 9 3.62 15.02 4.60
CA SER A 9 4.94 14.92 5.21
C SER A 9 4.90 14.16 6.54
N ARG A 10 3.83 14.33 7.33
CA ARG A 10 3.62 13.54 8.56
C ARG A 10 3.41 12.07 8.24
N PHE A 11 2.56 11.76 7.25
CA PHE A 11 2.34 10.40 6.78
C PHE A 11 3.65 9.74 6.28
N ARG A 12 4.47 10.44 5.50
CA ARG A 12 5.77 9.90 5.06
C ARG A 12 6.70 9.59 6.22
N ARG A 13 6.79 10.47 7.23
CA ARG A 13 7.55 10.21 8.46
C ARG A 13 6.99 9.02 9.24
N ALA A 14 5.66 8.87 9.28
CA ALA A 14 5.03 7.73 9.93
C ALA A 14 5.42 6.41 9.23
N LEU A 15 5.44 6.38 7.89
CA LEU A 15 5.88 5.21 7.12
C LEU A 15 7.34 4.83 7.44
N GLU A 16 8.22 5.81 7.58
CA GLU A 16 9.64 5.58 7.96
C GLU A 16 9.79 4.90 9.32
N THR A 17 8.84 5.10 10.23
CA THR A 17 8.88 4.46 11.56
C THR A 17 8.54 2.97 11.52
N GLY A 18 7.85 2.51 10.46
CA GLY A 18 7.34 1.15 10.36
C GLY A 18 6.29 0.79 11.42
N ASN A 19 5.77 1.75 12.18
CA ASN A 19 4.79 1.52 13.24
C ASN A 19 3.35 1.56 12.69
N PRO A 20 2.59 0.45 12.70
CA PRO A 20 1.23 0.40 12.18
C PRO A 20 0.25 1.39 12.78
N ALA A 21 0.34 1.66 14.09
CA ALA A 21 -0.56 2.60 14.76
C ALA A 21 -0.30 4.05 14.29
N LEU A 22 0.97 4.46 14.20
CA LEU A 22 1.33 5.80 13.70
C LEU A 22 0.96 5.98 12.22
N VAL A 23 1.21 4.96 11.40
CA VAL A 23 0.88 4.98 9.96
C VAL A 23 -0.63 5.08 9.76
N THR A 24 -1.42 4.29 10.49
CA THR A 24 -2.87 4.31 10.38
C THR A 24 -3.44 5.66 10.83
N ALA A 25 -2.93 6.21 11.93
CA ALA A 25 -3.35 7.53 12.40
C ALA A 25 -3.05 8.63 11.38
N ALA A 26 -1.83 8.66 10.82
CA ALA A 26 -1.46 9.67 9.84
C ALA A 26 -2.20 9.49 8.49
N ALA A 27 -2.50 8.25 8.09
CA ALA A 27 -3.26 7.96 6.88
C ALA A 27 -4.68 8.51 6.92
N LEU A 28 -5.34 8.48 8.10
CA LEU A 28 -6.70 9.01 8.29
C LEU A 28 -6.80 10.54 8.12
N GLU A 29 -5.68 11.24 8.23
CA GLU A 29 -5.63 12.69 8.02
C GLU A 29 -5.55 13.07 6.54
N LEU A 30 -5.28 12.12 5.65
CA LEU A 30 -5.16 12.38 4.22
C LEU A 30 -6.53 12.31 3.54
N PRO A 31 -6.89 13.31 2.71
CA PRO A 31 -8.15 13.27 1.96
C PRO A 31 -8.16 12.17 0.88
N ARG A 32 -6.98 11.81 0.37
CA ARG A 32 -6.78 10.72 -0.58
C ARG A 32 -5.40 10.11 -0.36
N ILE A 33 -5.33 8.79 -0.45
CA ILE A 33 -4.08 8.03 -0.43
C ILE A 33 -3.83 7.50 -1.83
N ALA A 34 -2.67 7.82 -2.38
CA ALA A 34 -2.20 7.31 -3.66
C ALA A 34 -2.12 5.77 -3.61
N LEU A 35 -2.22 5.10 -4.75
CA LEU A 35 -2.28 3.64 -4.76
C LEU A 35 -0.91 3.05 -4.37
N ASP A 36 0.18 3.75 -4.72
CA ASP A 36 1.54 3.40 -4.31
C ASP A 36 1.76 3.54 -2.79
N ASP A 37 1.23 4.58 -2.17
CA ASP A 37 1.27 4.79 -0.73
C ASP A 37 0.45 3.75 0.03
N ALA A 38 -0.67 3.32 -0.54
CA ALA A 38 -1.46 2.23 0.02
C ALA A 38 -0.69 0.89 0.04
N LEU A 39 0.21 0.63 -0.92
CA LEU A 39 1.14 -0.51 -0.84
C LEU A 39 2.11 -0.39 0.33
N ARG A 40 2.61 0.81 0.60
CA ARG A 40 3.51 1.06 1.75
C ARG A 40 2.80 0.80 3.07
N ILE A 41 1.51 1.09 3.16
CA ILE A 41 0.68 0.72 4.33
C ILE A 41 0.58 -0.80 4.45
N CYS A 42 0.30 -1.53 3.35
CA CYS A 42 0.27 -3.00 3.37
C CYS A 42 1.61 -3.57 3.86
N LEU A 43 2.73 -3.02 3.37
CA LEU A 43 4.06 -3.39 3.82
C LEU A 43 4.20 -3.20 5.33
N VAL A 44 3.80 -2.06 5.90
CA VAL A 44 3.87 -1.81 7.34
C VAL A 44 3.01 -2.80 8.15
N LEU A 45 1.80 -3.12 7.67
CA LEU A 45 0.87 -4.01 8.38
C LEU A 45 1.28 -5.48 8.40
N ARG A 46 2.15 -5.92 7.48
CA ARG A 46 2.48 -7.33 7.26
C ARG A 46 3.01 -8.08 8.49
N GLY A 47 3.59 -7.38 9.46
CA GLY A 47 4.31 -7.98 10.59
C GLY A 47 3.56 -8.01 11.92
N GLU A 48 2.45 -7.26 12.07
CA GLU A 48 1.78 -7.10 13.38
C GLU A 48 0.45 -7.86 13.48
N ASP A 49 -0.37 -7.84 12.42
CA ASP A 49 -1.71 -8.40 12.44
C ASP A 49 -2.09 -8.92 11.05
N ALA A 50 -2.09 -10.25 10.88
CA ALA A 50 -2.40 -10.91 9.62
C ALA A 50 -3.81 -10.55 9.11
N ALA A 51 -4.78 -10.33 10.00
CA ALA A 51 -6.15 -9.97 9.61
C ALA A 51 -6.26 -8.50 9.17
N ARG A 52 -5.44 -7.60 9.72
CA ARG A 52 -5.31 -6.23 9.20
C ARG A 52 -4.59 -6.20 7.87
N TYR A 53 -3.52 -6.97 7.74
CA TYR A 53 -2.79 -7.11 6.50
C TYR A 53 -3.71 -7.59 5.37
N GLU A 54 -4.43 -8.69 5.59
CA GLU A 54 -5.36 -9.27 4.62
C GLU A 54 -6.40 -8.24 4.14
N ARG A 55 -7.04 -7.53 5.07
CA ARG A 55 -8.03 -6.49 4.72
C ARG A 55 -7.41 -5.35 3.91
N ALA A 56 -6.20 -4.93 4.24
CA ALA A 56 -5.50 -3.89 3.50
C ALA A 56 -5.11 -4.36 2.10
N ALA A 57 -4.59 -5.59 1.98
CA ALA A 57 -4.21 -6.21 0.71
C ALA A 57 -5.42 -6.39 -0.21
N VAL A 58 -6.53 -6.92 0.29
CA VAL A 58 -7.79 -7.07 -0.47
C VAL A 58 -8.35 -5.71 -0.88
N GLY A 59 -8.35 -4.73 0.02
CA GLY A 59 -8.78 -3.36 -0.28
C GLY A 59 -7.91 -2.71 -1.36
N TRP A 60 -6.60 -2.92 -1.30
CA TRP A 60 -5.67 -2.45 -2.32
C TRP A 60 -5.91 -3.12 -3.68
N LEU A 61 -6.11 -4.44 -3.71
CA LEU A 61 -6.36 -5.19 -4.94
C LEU A 61 -7.67 -4.73 -5.62
N GLY A 62 -8.71 -4.47 -4.83
CA GLY A 62 -9.96 -3.89 -5.33
C GLY A 62 -9.76 -2.50 -5.93
N ARG A 63 -8.95 -1.64 -5.31
CA ARG A 63 -8.59 -0.34 -5.87
C ARG A 63 -7.79 -0.47 -7.17
N PHE A 64 -6.81 -1.36 -7.22
CA PHE A 64 -6.04 -1.62 -8.44
C PHE A 64 -6.96 -2.06 -9.58
N ALA A 65 -7.91 -2.97 -9.33
CA ALA A 65 -8.88 -3.40 -10.33
C ALA A 65 -9.76 -2.26 -10.90
N LEU A 66 -10.04 -1.23 -10.10
CA LEU A 66 -10.93 -0.12 -10.47
C LEU A 66 -10.20 1.12 -11.00
N GLU A 67 -8.99 1.40 -10.52
CA GLU A 67 -8.22 2.60 -10.87
C GLU A 67 -7.27 2.37 -12.05
N ALA A 68 -6.85 1.12 -12.30
CA ALA A 68 -5.83 0.78 -13.30
C ALA A 68 -6.38 0.70 -14.73
N ARG A 69 -5.59 1.15 -15.71
CA ARG A 69 -6.00 1.15 -17.12
C ARG A 69 -5.76 -0.21 -17.77
N GLY A 70 -6.79 -0.78 -18.39
CA GLY A 70 -6.67 -2.01 -19.16
C GLY A 70 -6.22 -3.22 -18.34
N VAL A 71 -6.48 -3.22 -17.04
CA VAL A 71 -6.13 -4.33 -16.14
C VAL A 71 -6.88 -5.60 -16.55
N THR A 72 -6.18 -6.72 -16.55
CA THR A 72 -6.75 -8.03 -16.88
C THR A 72 -6.89 -8.89 -15.62
N ILE A 73 -7.64 -10.00 -15.72
CA ILE A 73 -7.71 -11.00 -14.65
C ILE A 73 -6.33 -11.57 -14.32
N ASP A 74 -5.45 -11.69 -15.31
CA ASP A 74 -4.10 -12.19 -15.14
C ASP A 74 -3.22 -11.19 -14.36
N ASP A 75 -3.41 -9.88 -14.57
CA ASP A 75 -2.76 -8.84 -13.75
C ASP A 75 -3.24 -8.87 -12.30
N LEU A 76 -4.55 -9.09 -12.09
CA LEU A 76 -5.11 -9.24 -10.74
C LEU A 76 -4.57 -10.48 -10.03
N ARG A 77 -4.40 -11.60 -10.74
CA ARG A 77 -3.75 -12.81 -10.19
C ARG A 77 -2.31 -12.53 -9.81
N ARG A 78 -1.52 -11.92 -10.70
CA ARG A 78 -0.14 -11.52 -10.41
C ARG A 78 -0.03 -10.60 -9.19
N ALA A 79 -0.95 -9.64 -9.08
CA ALA A 79 -1.01 -8.72 -7.95
C ALA A 79 -1.37 -9.47 -6.65
N ALA A 80 -2.36 -10.35 -6.67
CA ALA A 80 -2.75 -11.18 -5.53
C ALA A 80 -1.59 -12.08 -5.08
N ASP A 81 -0.94 -12.80 -6.00
CA ASP A 81 0.21 -13.65 -5.71
C ASP A 81 1.37 -12.86 -5.09
N ALA A 82 1.61 -11.64 -5.58
CA ALA A 82 2.62 -10.75 -5.02
C ALA A 82 2.24 -10.29 -3.59
N LEU A 83 0.98 -9.94 -3.34
CA LEU A 83 0.47 -9.61 -2.00
C LEU A 83 0.59 -10.81 -1.05
N ASP A 84 0.21 -12.01 -1.46
CA ASP A 84 0.35 -13.22 -0.64
C ASP A 84 1.81 -13.48 -0.26
N SER A 85 2.75 -13.19 -1.17
CA SER A 85 4.19 -13.36 -0.91
C SER A 85 4.83 -12.24 -0.09
N LEU A 86 4.19 -11.06 0.02
CA LEU A 86 4.77 -9.86 0.63
C LEU A 86 5.24 -10.04 2.08
N PRO A 87 4.53 -10.75 2.99
CA PRO A 87 5.02 -10.96 4.35
C PRO A 87 6.36 -11.70 4.41
N GLY A 88 6.59 -12.66 3.52
CA GLY A 88 7.82 -13.46 3.46
C GLY A 88 8.91 -12.92 2.53
N GLN A 89 8.53 -12.22 1.46
CA GLN A 89 9.44 -11.74 0.40
C GLN A 89 9.16 -10.27 0.06
N PRO A 90 9.29 -9.34 1.01
CA PRO A 90 8.77 -7.97 0.88
C PRO A 90 9.41 -7.17 -0.25
N VAL A 91 10.73 -7.33 -0.49
CA VAL A 91 11.44 -6.58 -1.53
C VAL A 91 10.95 -6.99 -2.91
N GLU A 92 10.99 -8.29 -3.21
CA GLU A 92 10.57 -8.82 -4.51
C GLU A 92 9.08 -8.61 -4.77
N ALA A 93 8.23 -8.85 -3.78
CA ALA A 93 6.80 -8.62 -3.89
C ALA A 93 6.49 -7.14 -4.17
N MET A 94 7.16 -6.21 -3.47
CA MET A 94 6.97 -4.78 -3.71
C MET A 94 7.42 -4.36 -5.11
N GLU A 95 8.56 -4.86 -5.59
CA GLU A 95 9.03 -4.60 -6.96
C GLU A 95 8.07 -5.12 -8.03
N ARG A 96 7.44 -6.29 -7.80
CA ARG A 96 6.41 -6.84 -8.71
C ARG A 96 5.16 -5.96 -8.71
N LEU A 97 4.68 -5.55 -7.54
CA LEU A 97 3.49 -4.69 -7.39
C LEU A 97 3.71 -3.31 -8.01
N GLN A 98 4.87 -2.69 -7.77
CA GLN A 98 5.21 -1.40 -8.37
C GLN A 98 5.31 -1.47 -9.90
N ARG A 99 5.87 -2.55 -10.46
CA ARG A 99 5.89 -2.76 -11.91
C ARG A 99 4.50 -2.87 -12.51
N LEU A 100 3.57 -3.57 -11.85
CA LEU A 100 2.17 -3.63 -12.27
C LEU A 100 1.52 -2.24 -12.24
N CYS A 101 1.71 -1.49 -11.15
CA CYS A 101 1.20 -0.13 -11.03
C CYS A 101 1.67 0.77 -12.19
N LEU A 102 2.98 0.77 -12.47
CA LEU A 102 3.57 1.54 -13.56
C LEU A 102 3.04 1.10 -14.93
N ALA A 103 2.92 -0.21 -15.17
CA ALA A 103 2.43 -0.75 -16.45
C ALA A 103 0.98 -0.32 -16.74
N HIS A 104 0.17 -0.12 -15.71
CA HIS A 104 -1.24 0.28 -15.84
C HIS A 104 -1.51 1.75 -15.51
N GLY A 105 -0.46 2.56 -15.32
CA GLY A 105 -0.55 4.01 -15.14
C GLY A 105 -1.21 4.45 -13.84
N VAL A 106 -1.04 3.67 -12.77
CA VAL A 106 -1.49 4.02 -11.42
C VAL A 106 -0.29 4.24 -10.50
N GLY A 107 -0.37 5.30 -9.71
CA GLY A 107 0.64 5.76 -8.75
C GLY A 107 -0.09 6.57 -7.70
#